data_AF-A0A8C3FHK5-F1
#
_entry.id   AF-A0A8C3FHK5-F1
#
_cell.length_a   1.000
_cell.length_b   1.000
_cell.length_c   1.000
_cell.angle_alpha   90.00
_cell.angle_beta   90.00
_cell.angle_gamma   90.00
#
_symmetry.space_group_name_H-M   'P 1'
#
loop_
_entity.id
_entity.type
_entity.pdbx_description
1 polymer ?
#
loop_
_entity_poly.entity_id
_entity_poly.type
_entity_poly.pdbx_seq_one_letter_code
_entity_poly.pdbx_strand_id
1 'polypeptide(L)'
;MRGSGLGRRLLASGGGSRPGAPWGAALPAPRRGFAATAPVKSYDMRRVEITPLEQRKLTFDTHALVRELEVHGFGKEQAETIVSALTTLSNVSLDTVYKDMVTQAQQEITLQQIMAHLDSIRKDMVILEKSEFANLRAENEKMKIELDQVKQQLMNETSKIRADNKLDINLERSRVTDMFTDQEKNLMEATTEFHKKDSSTNSAIAEISNKIDSQIASLKTLMESNKLETIRYLAASVFTCLAIALGFYRFWK
;
A
#
# COMPACT_ATOMS: atom_id res chain seq x y z
N MET A 1 55.93 42.97 -26.79
CA MET A 1 54.50 43.28 -26.96
C MET A 1 53.73 42.22 -26.16
N ARG A 2 53.36 42.55 -24.91
CA ARG A 2 51.98 42.81 -24.43
C ARG A 2 50.97 41.72 -24.80
N GLY A 3 50.41 41.07 -23.77
CA GLY A 3 49.11 40.41 -23.87
C GLY A 3 48.88 39.24 -22.90
N SER A 4 48.86 39.48 -21.59
CA SER A 4 48.35 38.53 -20.59
C SER A 4 46.84 38.75 -20.40
N GLY A 5 46.05 37.67 -20.33
CA GLY A 5 44.59 37.74 -20.16
C GLY A 5 43.93 36.40 -19.81
N LEU A 6 44.09 36.00 -18.56
CA LEU A 6 43.24 35.17 -17.68
C LEU A 6 42.00 34.44 -18.25
N GLY A 7 42.06 33.10 -18.19
CA GLY A 7 41.28 32.28 -17.24
C GLY A 7 39.76 32.15 -17.39
N ARG A 8 39.28 31.03 -17.98
CA ARG A 8 38.00 30.38 -17.61
C ARG A 8 37.87 28.97 -18.23
N ARG A 9 37.12 28.11 -17.54
CA ARG A 9 36.76 26.68 -17.82
C ARG A 9 37.72 25.70 -17.13
N LEU A 10 37.31 24.61 -16.49
CA LEU A 10 36.06 23.83 -16.44
C LEU A 10 36.18 22.89 -15.21
N LEU A 11 35.24 22.90 -14.28
CA LEU A 11 35.00 21.77 -13.36
C LEU A 11 33.49 21.69 -13.11
N ALA A 12 32.83 20.81 -13.85
CA ALA A 12 31.48 20.36 -13.57
C ALA A 12 31.59 19.15 -12.63
N SER A 13 31.28 19.37 -11.34
CA SER A 13 31.14 18.30 -10.35
C SER A 13 29.68 17.90 -10.28
N GLY A 14 29.42 16.62 -10.57
CA GLY A 14 28.14 15.99 -10.34
C GLY A 14 27.90 15.77 -8.84
N GLY A 15 26.65 15.92 -8.41
CA GLY A 15 26.24 15.72 -7.03
C GLY A 15 24.76 16.03 -6.88
N GLY A 16 23.91 15.07 -7.27
CA GLY A 16 22.48 15.16 -7.10
C GLY A 16 22.10 14.99 -5.64
N SER A 17 21.51 16.04 -5.05
CA SER A 17 20.87 15.99 -3.73
C SER A 17 19.36 15.83 -3.93
N ARG A 18 18.83 14.66 -3.59
CA ARG A 18 17.40 14.42 -3.35
C ARG A 18 17.03 14.89 -1.94
N PRO A 19 15.89 15.56 -1.77
CA PRO A 19 15.12 15.38 -0.55
C PRO A 19 13.64 15.05 -0.84
N GLY A 20 13.12 14.10 -0.07
CA GLY A 20 11.71 14.03 0.34
C GLY A 20 10.69 13.64 -0.73
N ALA A 21 10.30 12.37 -0.74
CA ALA A 21 9.01 11.96 -1.31
C ALA A 21 7.90 12.21 -0.27
N PRO A 22 6.86 13.00 -0.56
CA PRO A 22 5.66 13.01 0.24
C PRO A 22 4.78 11.84 -0.19
N TRP A 23 4.40 11.00 0.76
CA TRP A 23 3.28 10.09 0.60
C TRP A 23 2.02 10.88 0.25
N GLY A 24 1.47 10.58 -0.92
CA GLY A 24 0.26 11.20 -1.45
C GLY A 24 -0.23 10.42 -2.66
N ALA A 25 -0.23 9.09 -2.57
CA ALA A 25 -0.94 8.27 -3.54
C ALA A 25 -2.44 8.52 -3.35
N ALA A 26 -3.00 9.37 -4.19
CA ALA A 26 -4.43 9.57 -4.30
C ALA A 26 -5.09 8.22 -4.61
N LEU A 27 -5.73 7.63 -3.60
CA LEU A 27 -6.67 6.54 -3.79
C LEU A 27 -7.77 7.02 -4.74
N PRO A 28 -8.15 6.27 -5.79
CA PRO A 28 -9.34 6.59 -6.54
C PRO A 28 -10.52 6.39 -5.60
N ALA A 29 -11.12 7.50 -5.15
CA ALA A 29 -12.37 7.48 -4.42
C ALA A 29 -13.39 6.68 -5.25
N PRO A 30 -14.15 5.75 -4.64
CA PRO A 30 -15.24 5.10 -5.36
C PRO A 30 -16.25 6.21 -5.65
N ARG A 31 -16.36 6.58 -6.93
CA ARG A 31 -17.48 7.39 -7.41
C ARG A 31 -18.73 6.58 -7.11
N ARG A 32 -19.32 6.83 -5.94
CA ARG A 32 -20.69 6.47 -5.61
C ARG A 32 -21.57 7.35 -6.48
N GLY A 33 -21.64 7.00 -7.77
CA GLY A 33 -22.66 7.49 -8.66
C GLY A 33 -23.96 6.97 -8.10
N PHE A 34 -24.67 7.81 -7.36
CA PHE A 34 -26.12 7.67 -7.29
C PHE A 34 -26.57 7.64 -8.74
N ALA A 35 -27.00 6.47 -9.21
CA ALA A 35 -27.75 6.37 -10.44
C ALA A 35 -29.03 7.16 -10.21
N ALA A 36 -28.99 8.45 -10.52
CA ALA A 36 -30.19 9.24 -10.69
C ALA A 36 -30.91 8.59 -11.86
N THR A 37 -31.94 7.80 -11.56
CA THR A 37 -32.93 7.36 -12.53
C THR A 37 -33.33 8.61 -13.32
N ALA A 38 -32.98 8.62 -14.60
CA ALA A 38 -33.42 9.67 -15.52
C ALA A 38 -34.94 9.83 -15.36
N PRO A 39 -35.48 11.06 -15.37
CA PRO A 39 -36.92 11.25 -15.31
C PRO A 39 -37.52 10.56 -16.54
N VAL A 40 -38.19 9.43 -16.30
CA VAL A 40 -38.88 8.67 -17.34
C VAL A 40 -39.89 9.61 -17.97
N LYS A 41 -39.85 9.64 -19.31
CA LYS A 41 -40.70 10.42 -20.20
C LYS A 41 -42.09 10.60 -19.61
N SER A 42 -42.49 11.87 -19.54
CA SER A 42 -43.87 12.33 -19.42
C SER A 42 -44.82 11.30 -20.01
N TYR A 43 -45.69 10.75 -19.16
CA TYR A 43 -46.80 9.92 -19.61
C TYR A 43 -47.53 10.71 -20.69
N ASP A 44 -47.46 10.21 -21.92
CA ASP A 44 -48.10 10.83 -23.07
C ASP A 44 -49.60 10.56 -22.93
N MET A 45 -50.26 11.40 -22.13
CA MET A 45 -51.72 11.46 -22.03
C MET A 45 -52.22 11.91 -23.38
N ARG A 46 -52.43 10.93 -24.26
CA ARG A 46 -53.02 11.12 -25.58
C ARG A 46 -54.32 11.88 -25.37
N ARG A 47 -54.34 13.14 -25.81
CA ARG A 47 -55.53 13.99 -25.78
C ARG A 47 -56.61 13.26 -26.57
N VAL A 48 -57.61 12.76 -25.86
CA VAL A 48 -58.72 12.07 -26.49
C VAL A 48 -59.56 13.14 -27.17
N GLU A 49 -59.54 13.15 -28.50
CA GLU A 49 -60.37 14.04 -29.29
C GLU A 49 -61.83 13.54 -29.28
N ILE A 50 -62.74 14.49 -29.10
CA ILE A 50 -64.16 14.28 -28.87
C ILE A 50 -64.84 13.86 -30.18
N THR A 51 -65.54 12.72 -30.16
CA THR A 51 -66.51 12.30 -31.18
C THR A 51 -67.67 13.31 -31.32
N PRO A 52 -68.24 13.48 -32.52
CA PRO A 52 -69.10 14.62 -32.86
C PRO A 52 -70.45 14.67 -32.12
N LEU A 53 -70.93 15.90 -31.97
CA LEU A 53 -72.04 16.43 -31.17
C LEU A 53 -73.46 15.99 -31.60
N GLU A 54 -73.67 14.76 -32.05
CA GLU A 54 -74.97 14.36 -32.63
C GLU A 54 -76.09 14.08 -31.61
N GLN A 55 -75.78 13.89 -30.33
CA GLN A 55 -76.76 13.60 -29.28
C GLN A 55 -77.39 14.83 -28.62
N ARG A 56 -77.07 16.04 -29.09
CA ARG A 56 -77.61 17.31 -28.54
C ARG A 56 -79.00 17.65 -29.07
N LYS A 57 -79.93 16.69 -29.03
CA LYS A 57 -81.33 16.96 -29.36
C LYS A 57 -82.05 17.46 -28.11
N LEU A 58 -82.49 18.71 -28.15
CA LEU A 58 -83.44 19.25 -27.20
C LEU A 58 -84.72 18.40 -27.26
N THR A 59 -85.10 17.78 -26.14
CA THR A 59 -86.21 16.81 -26.08
C THR A 59 -87.58 17.46 -25.83
N PHE A 60 -87.65 18.78 -25.75
CA PHE A 60 -88.91 19.48 -25.52
C PHE A 60 -89.68 19.65 -26.83
N ASP A 61 -90.93 19.22 -26.84
CA ASP A 61 -91.85 19.45 -27.94
C ASP A 61 -92.24 20.93 -27.99
N THR A 62 -91.62 21.64 -28.92
CA THR A 62 -91.80 23.08 -29.15
C THR A 62 -93.25 23.41 -29.52
N HIS A 63 -93.93 22.51 -30.26
CA HIS A 63 -95.30 22.73 -30.69
C HIS A 63 -96.29 22.50 -29.55
N ALA A 64 -96.09 21.47 -28.73
CA ALA A 64 -96.92 21.23 -27.54
C ALA A 64 -96.87 22.42 -26.56
N LEU A 65 -95.68 22.99 -26.32
CA LEU A 65 -95.50 24.14 -25.45
C LEU A 65 -96.19 25.42 -25.99
N VAL A 66 -96.11 25.67 -27.30
CA VAL A 66 -96.83 26.80 -27.92
C VAL A 66 -98.34 26.63 -27.77
N ARG A 67 -98.87 25.42 -28.00
CA ARG A 67 -100.30 25.13 -27.84
C ARG A 67 -100.78 25.29 -26.41
N GLU A 68 -99.97 24.87 -25.45
CA GLU A 68 -100.29 25.03 -24.03
C GLU A 68 -100.35 26.52 -23.64
N LEU A 69 -99.41 27.33 -24.12
CA LEU A 69 -99.40 28.78 -23.87
C LEU A 69 -100.59 29.49 -24.54
N GLU A 70 -100.97 29.09 -25.76
CA GLU A 70 -102.17 29.60 -26.44
C GLU A 70 -103.45 29.33 -25.62
N VAL A 71 -103.58 28.13 -25.04
CA VAL A 71 -104.74 27.75 -24.19
C VAL A 71 -104.80 28.59 -22.90
N HIS A 72 -103.65 29.03 -22.39
CA HIS A 72 -103.56 29.87 -21.19
C HIS A 72 -103.66 31.38 -21.48
N GLY A 73 -104.09 31.77 -22.68
CA GLY A 73 -104.42 33.16 -23.02
C GLY A 73 -103.28 33.98 -23.60
N PHE A 74 -102.16 33.36 -24.00
CA PHE A 74 -101.11 34.04 -24.76
C PHE A 74 -101.46 34.11 -26.25
N GLY A 75 -101.15 35.25 -26.88
CA GLY A 75 -101.24 35.34 -28.34
C GLY A 75 -100.22 34.40 -28.99
N LYS A 76 -100.55 33.84 -30.16
CA LYS A 76 -99.69 32.90 -30.89
C LYS A 76 -98.24 33.41 -31.07
N GLU A 77 -98.09 34.66 -31.50
CA GLU A 77 -96.76 35.27 -31.67
C GLU A 77 -95.98 35.42 -30.35
N GLN A 78 -96.69 35.67 -29.25
CA GLN A 78 -96.08 35.77 -27.92
C GLN A 78 -95.64 34.39 -27.40
N ALA A 79 -96.48 33.36 -27.58
CA ALA A 79 -96.17 31.98 -27.24
C ALA A 79 -94.95 31.47 -28.04
N GLU A 80 -94.91 31.70 -29.35
CA GLU A 80 -93.78 31.34 -30.21
C GLU A 80 -92.49 32.07 -29.79
N THR A 81 -92.56 33.35 -29.43
CA THR A 81 -91.40 34.13 -28.98
C THR A 81 -90.84 33.61 -27.65
N ILE A 82 -91.70 33.30 -26.68
CA ILE A 82 -91.29 32.77 -25.38
C ILE A 82 -90.63 31.40 -25.55
N VAL A 83 -91.24 30.51 -26.34
CA VAL A 83 -90.71 29.17 -26.59
C VAL A 83 -89.40 29.23 -27.38
N SER A 84 -89.24 30.18 -28.31
CA SER A 84 -87.98 30.43 -29.02
C SER A 84 -86.85 30.90 -28.08
N ALA A 85 -87.16 31.81 -27.15
CA ALA A 85 -86.19 32.26 -26.13
C ALA A 85 -85.79 31.11 -25.19
N LEU A 86 -86.74 30.28 -24.74
CA LEU A 86 -86.47 29.10 -23.92
C LEU A 86 -85.63 28.05 -24.64
N THR A 87 -85.92 27.81 -25.91
CA THR A 87 -85.13 26.91 -26.78
C THR A 87 -83.70 27.40 -26.91
N THR A 88 -83.52 28.71 -27.14
CA THR A 88 -82.19 29.32 -27.26
C THR A 88 -81.41 29.22 -25.95
N LEU A 89 -82.02 29.59 -24.82
CA LEU A 89 -81.36 29.50 -23.50
C LEU A 89 -81.02 28.06 -23.12
N SER A 90 -81.92 27.10 -23.39
CA SER A 90 -81.69 25.69 -23.11
C SER A 90 -80.58 25.08 -23.99
N ASN A 91 -80.50 25.49 -25.26
CA ASN A 91 -79.42 25.04 -26.14
C ASN A 91 -78.06 25.58 -25.68
N VAL A 92 -78.00 26.85 -25.23
CA VAL A 92 -76.79 27.44 -24.68
C VAL A 92 -76.39 26.75 -23.37
N SER A 93 -77.33 26.52 -22.44
CA SER A 93 -77.02 25.88 -21.16
C SER A 93 -76.58 24.42 -21.33
N LEU A 94 -77.23 23.66 -22.22
CA LEU A 94 -76.82 22.30 -22.54
C LEU A 94 -75.43 22.27 -23.19
N ASP A 95 -75.11 23.19 -24.12
CA ASP A 95 -73.76 23.26 -24.70
C ASP A 95 -72.68 23.52 -23.64
N THR A 96 -72.94 24.40 -22.67
CA THR A 96 -72.01 24.62 -21.55
C THR A 96 -71.86 23.38 -20.68
N VAL A 97 -72.96 22.75 -20.25
CA VAL A 97 -72.91 21.55 -19.40
C VAL A 97 -72.22 20.39 -20.13
N TYR A 98 -72.51 20.15 -21.41
CA TYR A 98 -71.87 19.08 -22.17
C TYR A 98 -70.39 19.34 -22.48
N LYS A 99 -69.94 20.60 -22.52
CA LYS A 99 -68.52 20.93 -22.66
C LYS A 99 -67.74 20.61 -21.38
N ASP A 100 -68.35 20.85 -20.21
CA ASP A 100 -67.71 20.61 -18.91
C ASP A 100 -67.88 19.16 -18.41
N MET A 101 -68.83 18.41 -18.99
CA MET A 101 -69.06 17.01 -18.67
C MET A 101 -68.10 16.06 -19.39
N VAL A 102 -67.81 14.94 -18.72
CA VAL A 102 -67.02 13.84 -19.28
C VAL A 102 -67.98 12.77 -19.82
N THR A 103 -67.77 12.34 -21.06
CA THR A 103 -68.57 11.26 -21.65
C THR A 103 -68.11 9.89 -21.13
N GLN A 104 -69.01 8.90 -21.13
CA GLN A 104 -68.66 7.54 -20.72
C GLN A 104 -67.53 6.95 -21.57
N ALA A 105 -67.53 7.21 -22.88
CA ALA A 105 -66.46 6.80 -23.78
C ALA A 105 -65.12 7.45 -23.41
N GLN A 106 -65.12 8.74 -23.04
CA GLN A 106 -63.95 9.45 -22.57
C GLN A 106 -63.37 8.83 -21.29
N GLN A 107 -64.26 8.51 -20.33
CA GLN A 107 -63.88 7.86 -19.09
C GLN A 107 -63.31 6.45 -19.31
N GLU A 108 -63.87 5.69 -20.24
CA GLU A 108 -63.38 4.35 -20.57
C GLU A 108 -61.97 4.40 -21.18
N ILE A 109 -61.72 5.34 -22.10
CA ILE A 109 -60.40 5.50 -22.72
C ILE A 109 -59.34 5.89 -21.67
N THR A 110 -59.64 6.84 -20.78
CA THR A 110 -58.70 7.20 -19.70
C THR A 110 -58.47 6.05 -18.73
N LEU A 111 -59.50 5.26 -18.41
CA LEU A 111 -59.35 4.07 -17.57
C LEU A 111 -58.43 3.04 -18.26
N GLN A 112 -58.62 2.77 -19.55
CA GLN A 112 -57.76 1.87 -20.32
C GLN A 112 -56.29 2.35 -20.35
N GLN A 113 -56.06 3.66 -20.49
CA GLN A 113 -54.71 4.24 -20.40
C GLN A 113 -54.08 4.01 -19.02
N ILE A 114 -54.84 4.27 -17.94
CA ILE A 114 -54.38 4.03 -16.56
C ILE A 114 -54.05 2.54 -16.37
N MET A 115 -54.89 1.63 -16.85
CA MET A 115 -54.63 0.18 -16.78
C MET A 115 -53.35 -0.20 -17.52
N ALA A 116 -53.14 0.32 -18.73
CA ALA A 116 -51.92 0.07 -19.49
C ALA A 116 -50.66 0.56 -18.76
N HIS A 117 -50.72 1.72 -18.09
CA HIS A 117 -49.63 2.22 -17.26
C HIS A 117 -49.38 1.35 -16.03
N LEU A 118 -50.43 0.92 -15.33
CA LEU A 118 -50.30 -0.01 -14.20
C LEU A 118 -49.68 -1.35 -14.63
N ASP A 119 -50.06 -1.86 -15.80
CA ASP A 119 -49.48 -3.07 -16.37
C ASP A 119 -47.99 -2.90 -16.74
N SER A 120 -47.60 -1.73 -17.24
CA SER A 120 -46.19 -1.40 -17.47
C SER A 120 -45.40 -1.39 -16.15
N ILE A 121 -45.89 -0.69 -15.13
CA ILE A 121 -45.24 -0.62 -13.81
C ILE A 121 -45.11 -2.03 -13.20
N ARG A 122 -46.14 -2.87 -13.34
CA ARG A 122 -46.10 -4.26 -12.87
C ARG A 122 -45.01 -5.05 -13.59
N LYS A 123 -44.85 -4.89 -14.90
CA LYS A 123 -43.77 -5.55 -15.67
C LYS A 123 -42.40 -5.09 -15.19
N ASP A 124 -42.21 -3.79 -15.00
CA ASP A 124 -40.93 -3.23 -14.53
C ASP A 124 -40.59 -3.75 -13.13
N MET A 125 -41.57 -3.82 -12.22
CA MET A 125 -41.39 -4.41 -10.89
C MET A 125 -40.94 -5.88 -10.96
N VAL A 126 -41.59 -6.69 -11.82
CA VAL A 126 -41.23 -8.10 -12.00
C VAL A 126 -39.83 -8.26 -12.59
N ILE A 127 -39.45 -7.41 -13.56
CA ILE A 127 -38.09 -7.42 -14.15
C ILE A 127 -37.06 -7.07 -13.08
N LEU A 128 -37.32 -6.03 -12.29
CA LEU A 128 -36.44 -5.61 -11.20
C LEU A 128 -36.24 -6.74 -10.18
N GLU A 129 -37.34 -7.37 -9.74
CA GLU A 129 -37.32 -8.46 -8.76
C GLU A 129 -36.61 -9.71 -9.26
N LYS A 130 -36.90 -10.13 -10.50
CA LYS A 130 -36.39 -11.39 -11.05
C LYS A 130 -35.01 -11.29 -11.67
N SER A 131 -34.67 -10.16 -12.29
CA SER A 131 -33.40 -10.01 -13.01
C SER A 131 -32.38 -9.27 -12.15
N GLU A 132 -32.65 -8.02 -11.79
CA GLU A 132 -31.62 -7.15 -11.20
C GLU A 132 -31.27 -7.57 -9.77
N PHE A 133 -32.27 -7.85 -8.92
CA PHE A 133 -31.99 -8.33 -7.57
C PHE A 133 -31.40 -9.74 -7.55
N ALA A 134 -31.76 -10.61 -8.48
CA ALA A 134 -31.16 -11.94 -8.59
C ALA A 134 -29.68 -11.84 -9.00
N ASN A 135 -29.38 -11.00 -10.00
CA ASN A 135 -28.02 -10.74 -10.45
C ASN A 135 -27.17 -10.12 -9.33
N LEU A 136 -27.69 -9.11 -8.62
CA LEU A 136 -26.99 -8.49 -7.49
C LEU A 136 -26.71 -9.49 -6.37
N ARG A 137 -27.66 -10.37 -6.02
CA ARG A 137 -27.41 -11.42 -5.01
C ARG A 137 -26.35 -12.42 -5.47
N ALA A 138 -26.42 -12.85 -6.73
CA ALA A 138 -25.43 -13.78 -7.30
C ALA A 138 -24.03 -13.15 -7.34
N GLU A 139 -23.92 -11.89 -7.74
CA GLU A 139 -22.66 -11.14 -7.75
C GLU A 139 -22.13 -10.93 -6.32
N ASN A 140 -23.00 -10.65 -5.35
CA ASN A 140 -22.60 -10.49 -3.95
C ASN A 140 -22.06 -11.80 -3.36
N GLU A 141 -22.74 -12.93 -3.59
CA GLU A 141 -22.26 -14.24 -3.16
C GLU A 141 -20.95 -14.62 -3.87
N LYS A 142 -20.81 -14.32 -5.16
CA LYS A 142 -19.56 -14.52 -5.88
C LYS A 142 -18.40 -13.73 -5.27
N MET A 143 -18.60 -12.43 -5.02
CA MET A 143 -17.59 -11.58 -4.38
C MET A 143 -17.21 -12.08 -2.98
N LYS A 144 -18.18 -12.59 -2.21
CA LYS A 144 -17.94 -13.18 -0.90
C LYS A 144 -17.07 -14.44 -0.98
N ILE A 145 -17.33 -15.32 -1.95
CA ILE A 145 -16.51 -16.51 -2.19
C ILE A 145 -15.08 -16.13 -2.60
N GLU A 146 -14.92 -15.18 -3.53
CA GLU A 146 -13.61 -14.69 -3.95
C GLU A 146 -12.83 -14.06 -2.79
N LEU A 147 -13.51 -13.29 -1.93
CA LEU A 147 -12.91 -12.70 -0.73
C LEU A 147 -12.43 -13.78 0.24
N ASP A 148 -13.24 -14.80 0.51
CA ASP A 148 -12.87 -15.90 1.40
C ASP A 148 -11.69 -16.70 0.83
N GLN A 149 -11.66 -16.90 -0.50
CA GLN A 149 -10.55 -17.56 -1.18
C GLN A 149 -9.24 -16.76 -1.05
N VAL A 150 -9.26 -15.45 -1.32
CA VAL A 150 -8.09 -14.58 -1.18
C VAL A 150 -7.61 -14.55 0.27
N LYS A 151 -8.54 -14.47 1.23
CA LYS A 151 -8.22 -14.50 2.66
C LYS A 151 -7.52 -15.81 3.05
N GLN A 152 -8.03 -16.96 2.60
CA GLN A 152 -7.40 -18.26 2.86
C GLN A 152 -6.02 -18.36 2.22
N GLN A 153 -5.86 -17.92 0.96
CA GLN A 153 -4.57 -17.89 0.28
C GLN A 153 -3.56 -17.04 1.05
N LEU A 154 -3.94 -15.83 1.45
CA LEU A 154 -3.07 -14.94 2.22
C LEU A 154 -2.64 -15.55 3.56
N MET A 155 -3.57 -16.20 4.27
CA MET A 155 -3.26 -16.90 5.53
C MET A 155 -2.27 -18.06 5.31
N ASN A 156 -2.44 -18.82 4.22
CA ASN A 156 -1.56 -19.94 3.87
C ASN A 156 -0.16 -19.44 3.48
N GLU A 157 -0.07 -18.42 2.62
CA GLU A 157 1.20 -17.82 2.22
C GLU A 157 1.93 -17.18 3.40
N THR A 158 1.22 -16.45 4.27
CA THR A 158 1.80 -15.87 5.48
C THR A 158 2.34 -16.96 6.42
N SER A 159 1.59 -18.05 6.59
CA SER A 159 2.02 -19.19 7.39
C SER A 159 3.26 -19.87 6.80
N LYS A 160 3.28 -20.04 5.48
CA LYS A 160 4.41 -20.62 4.75
C LYS A 160 5.66 -19.74 4.89
N ILE A 161 5.56 -18.45 4.57
CA ILE A 161 6.67 -17.49 4.70
C ILE A 161 7.21 -17.46 6.13
N ARG A 162 6.34 -17.55 7.14
CA ARG A 162 6.76 -17.62 8.54
C ARG A 162 7.55 -18.89 8.85
N ALA A 163 7.11 -20.04 8.34
CA ALA A 163 7.79 -21.31 8.53
C ALA A 163 9.15 -21.30 7.82
N ASP A 164 9.19 -20.85 6.56
CA ASP A 164 10.40 -20.74 5.74
C ASP A 164 11.42 -19.80 6.42
N ASN A 165 11.01 -18.59 6.81
CA ASN A 165 11.90 -17.65 7.53
C ASN A 165 12.42 -18.22 8.85
N LYS A 166 11.59 -18.96 9.59
CA LYS A 166 12.03 -19.59 10.85
C LYS A 166 13.07 -20.66 10.58
N LEU A 167 12.90 -21.44 9.52
CA LEU A 167 13.87 -22.45 9.09
C LEU A 167 15.18 -21.78 8.68
N ASP A 168 15.13 -20.77 7.83
CA ASP A 168 16.30 -20.03 7.34
C ASP A 168 17.10 -19.42 8.50
N ILE A 169 16.43 -18.76 9.45
CA ILE A 169 17.07 -18.20 10.64
C ILE A 169 17.74 -19.29 11.48
N ASN A 170 17.10 -20.45 11.62
CA ASN A 170 17.66 -21.56 12.39
C ASN A 170 18.88 -22.17 11.70
N LEU A 171 18.84 -22.33 10.38
CA LEU A 171 19.97 -22.82 9.59
C LEU A 171 21.15 -21.85 9.66
N GLU A 172 20.92 -20.56 9.45
CA GLU A 172 21.97 -19.54 9.56
C GLU A 172 22.52 -19.43 10.98
N ARG A 173 21.66 -19.55 12.00
CA ARG A 173 22.11 -19.60 13.40
C ARG A 173 23.03 -20.80 13.63
N SER A 174 22.64 -22.00 13.17
CA SER A 174 23.49 -23.19 13.28
C SER A 174 24.83 -22.98 12.58
N ARG A 175 24.80 -22.45 11.35
CA ARG A 175 26.00 -22.18 10.56
C ARG A 175 26.94 -21.19 11.26
N VAL A 176 26.41 -20.12 11.83
CA VAL A 176 27.19 -19.14 12.59
C VAL A 176 27.77 -19.77 13.86
N THR A 177 26.99 -20.59 14.58
CA THR A 177 27.49 -21.31 15.75
C THR A 177 28.60 -22.28 15.38
N ASP A 178 28.46 -23.08 14.32
CA ASP A 178 29.49 -24.01 13.87
C ASP A 178 30.78 -23.27 13.49
N MET A 179 30.67 -22.17 12.74
CA MET A 179 31.82 -21.32 12.40
C MET A 179 32.49 -20.72 13.64
N PHE A 180 31.71 -20.29 14.63
CA PHE A 180 32.23 -19.76 15.88
C PHE A 180 33.00 -20.84 16.66
N THR A 181 32.45 -22.06 16.76
CA THR A 181 33.13 -23.18 17.44
C THR A 181 34.41 -23.59 16.73
N ASP A 182 34.44 -23.55 15.40
CA ASP A 182 35.66 -23.82 14.62
C ASP A 182 36.72 -22.74 14.86
N GLN A 183 36.32 -21.47 14.88
CA GLN A 183 37.23 -20.36 15.23
C GLN A 183 37.77 -20.48 16.65
N GLU A 184 36.94 -20.83 17.63
CA GLU A 184 37.35 -21.04 19.02
C GLU A 184 38.37 -22.19 19.11
N LYS A 185 38.13 -23.29 18.39
CA LYS A 185 39.06 -24.42 18.32
C LYS A 185 40.40 -24.01 17.69
N ASN A 186 40.38 -23.32 16.55
CA ASN A 186 41.60 -22.85 15.88
C ASN A 186 42.39 -21.88 16.77
N LEU A 187 41.69 -21.02 17.52
CA LEU A 187 42.32 -20.11 18.48
C LEU A 187 42.96 -20.90 19.62
N MET A 188 42.26 -21.89 20.18
CA MET A 188 42.80 -22.75 21.23
C MET A 188 44.05 -23.51 20.75
N GLU A 189 44.01 -24.09 19.54
CA GLU A 189 45.17 -24.75 18.92
C GLU A 189 46.34 -23.77 18.78
N ALA A 190 46.11 -22.58 18.20
CA ALA A 190 47.14 -21.56 18.06
C ALA A 190 47.72 -21.09 19.41
N THR A 191 46.89 -20.94 20.45
CA THR A 191 47.33 -20.62 21.81
C THR A 191 48.19 -21.75 22.39
N THR A 192 47.80 -23.01 22.19
CA THR A 192 48.62 -24.15 22.66
C THR A 192 49.97 -24.24 21.94
N GLU A 193 49.99 -24.03 20.61
CA GLU A 193 51.24 -23.99 19.84
C GLU A 193 52.14 -22.84 20.25
N PHE A 194 51.55 -21.66 20.49
CA PHE A 194 52.26 -20.49 20.99
C PHE A 194 52.92 -20.78 22.33
N HIS A 195 52.20 -21.32 23.32
CA HIS A 195 52.77 -21.68 24.62
C HIS A 195 53.86 -22.76 24.51
N LYS A 196 53.71 -23.73 23.60
CA LYS A 196 54.75 -24.73 23.34
C LYS A 196 56.03 -24.10 22.76
N LYS A 197 55.90 -23.16 21.82
CA LYS A 197 57.04 -22.42 21.26
C LYS A 197 57.67 -21.50 22.31
N ASP A 198 56.87 -20.80 23.10
CA ASP A 198 57.34 -19.92 24.17
C ASP A 198 58.15 -20.69 25.21
N SER A 199 57.63 -21.81 25.72
CA SER A 199 58.36 -22.68 26.67
C SER A 199 59.65 -23.24 26.07
N SER A 200 59.64 -23.70 24.81
CA SER A 200 60.85 -24.15 24.11
C SER A 200 61.89 -23.03 23.99
N THR A 201 61.45 -21.81 23.68
CA THR A 201 62.33 -20.64 23.52
C THR A 201 62.91 -20.23 24.86
N ASN A 202 62.09 -20.18 25.92
CA ASN A 202 62.53 -19.90 27.28
C ASN A 202 63.54 -20.93 27.80
N SER A 203 63.33 -22.22 27.50
CA SER A 203 64.31 -23.27 27.84
C SER A 203 65.64 -23.06 27.12
N ALA A 204 65.63 -22.71 25.83
CA ALA A 204 66.85 -22.43 25.08
C ALA A 204 67.59 -21.19 25.62
N ILE A 205 66.85 -20.13 25.98
CA ILE A 205 67.40 -18.94 26.62
C ILE A 205 68.07 -19.30 27.96
N ALA A 206 67.41 -20.10 28.80
CA ALA A 206 67.97 -20.55 30.07
C ALA A 206 69.24 -21.38 29.89
N GLU A 207 69.27 -22.28 28.89
CA GLU A 207 70.47 -23.07 28.55
C GLU A 207 71.63 -22.17 28.11
N ILE A 208 71.37 -21.19 27.25
CA ILE A 208 72.38 -20.22 26.80
C ILE A 208 72.89 -19.39 27.98
N SER A 209 72.00 -18.90 28.84
CA SER A 209 72.38 -18.15 30.05
C SER A 209 73.32 -18.97 30.94
N ASN A 210 72.96 -20.23 31.22
CA ASN A 210 73.79 -21.13 32.03
C ASN A 210 75.16 -21.39 31.39
N LYS A 211 75.23 -21.50 30.04
CA LYS A 211 76.51 -21.63 29.32
C LYS A 211 77.36 -20.36 29.45
N ILE A 212 76.75 -19.18 29.32
CA ILE A 212 77.44 -17.90 29.51
C ILE A 212 78.00 -17.81 30.93
N ASP A 213 77.21 -18.13 31.95
CA ASP A 213 77.65 -18.10 33.35
C ASP A 213 78.82 -19.06 33.62
N SER A 214 78.74 -20.28 33.06
CA SER A 214 79.83 -21.26 33.14
C SER A 214 81.10 -20.76 32.44
N GLN A 215 80.97 -20.18 31.25
CA GLN A 215 82.10 -19.59 30.52
C GLN A 215 82.73 -18.42 31.28
N ILE A 216 81.92 -17.54 31.88
CA ILE A 216 82.40 -16.43 32.73
C ILE A 216 83.20 -16.97 33.92
N ALA A 217 82.70 -18.00 34.61
CA ALA A 217 83.41 -18.62 35.73
C ALA A 217 84.73 -19.27 35.28
N SER A 218 84.74 -19.94 34.12
CA SER A 218 85.95 -20.55 33.55
C SER A 218 87.00 -19.51 33.12
N LEU A 219 86.56 -18.41 32.49
CA LEU A 219 87.45 -17.32 32.11
C LEU A 219 88.01 -16.61 33.34
N LYS A 220 87.20 -16.42 34.38
CA LYS A 220 87.64 -15.82 35.63
C LYS A 220 88.71 -16.67 36.32
N THR A 221 88.51 -17.99 36.39
CA THR A 221 89.51 -18.92 36.97
C THR A 221 90.81 -18.94 36.15
N LEU A 222 90.73 -18.96 34.82
CA LEU A 222 91.90 -18.86 33.93
C LEU A 222 92.64 -17.52 34.12
N MET A 223 91.90 -16.43 34.29
CA MET A 223 92.48 -15.11 34.55
C MET A 223 93.19 -15.06 35.91
N GLU A 224 92.58 -15.62 36.95
CA GLU A 224 93.19 -15.72 38.28
C GLU A 224 94.46 -16.57 38.26
N SER A 225 94.45 -17.72 37.55
CA SER A 225 95.64 -18.56 37.42
C SER A 225 96.76 -17.85 36.65
N ASN A 226 96.46 -17.20 35.52
CA ASN A 226 97.45 -16.45 34.74
C ASN A 226 98.05 -15.27 35.53
N LYS A 227 97.23 -14.57 36.33
CA LYS A 227 97.72 -13.54 37.26
C LYS A 227 98.71 -14.12 38.27
N LEU A 228 98.39 -15.28 38.88
CA LEU A 228 99.27 -15.96 39.83
C LEU A 228 100.56 -16.45 39.16
N GLU A 229 100.50 -16.97 37.95
CA GLU A 229 101.67 -17.35 37.15
C GLU A 229 102.57 -16.15 36.87
N THR A 230 101.99 -15.04 36.43
CA THR A 230 102.74 -13.80 36.18
C THR A 230 103.44 -13.31 37.46
N ILE A 231 102.76 -13.34 38.61
CA ILE A 231 103.36 -13.01 39.91
C ILE A 231 104.52 -13.95 40.24
N ARG A 232 104.37 -15.27 40.01
CA ARG A 232 105.44 -16.26 40.22
C ARG A 232 106.65 -16.02 39.31
N TYR A 233 106.43 -15.79 38.01
CA TYR A 233 107.50 -15.49 37.06
C TYR A 233 108.25 -14.20 37.42
N LEU A 234 107.53 -13.16 37.85
CA LEU A 234 108.13 -11.89 38.29
C LEU A 234 108.94 -12.07 39.58
N ALA A 235 108.43 -12.84 40.55
CA ALA A 235 109.19 -13.16 41.74
C ALA A 235 110.47 -13.94 41.38
N ALA A 236 110.36 -14.96 40.51
CA ALA A 236 111.51 -15.75 40.05
C ALA A 236 112.56 -14.88 39.34
N SER A 237 112.15 -13.98 38.44
CA SER A 237 113.07 -13.10 37.74
C SER A 237 113.79 -12.13 38.68
N VAL A 238 113.07 -11.50 39.63
CA VAL A 238 113.68 -10.64 40.66
C VAL A 238 114.66 -11.43 41.52
N PHE A 239 114.30 -12.64 41.96
CA PHE A 239 115.21 -13.52 42.70
C PHE A 239 116.46 -13.90 41.89
N THR A 240 116.34 -14.20 40.60
CA THR A 240 117.50 -14.48 39.74
C THR A 240 118.39 -13.25 39.56
N CYS A 241 117.81 -12.06 39.35
CA CYS A 241 118.56 -10.81 39.27
C CYS A 241 119.29 -10.50 40.59
N LEU A 242 118.63 -10.70 41.74
CA LEU A 242 119.25 -10.56 43.06
C LEU A 242 120.36 -11.59 43.29
N ALA A 243 120.16 -12.85 42.89
CA ALA A 243 121.19 -13.88 42.99
C ALA A 243 122.42 -13.57 42.13
N ILE A 244 122.21 -13.06 40.92
CA ILE A 244 123.28 -12.59 40.03
C ILE A 244 123.99 -11.36 40.64
N ALA A 245 123.25 -10.36 41.14
CA ALA A 245 123.82 -9.18 41.78
C ALA A 245 124.63 -9.52 43.04
N LEU A 246 124.15 -10.45 43.88
CA LEU A 246 124.91 -10.99 45.02
C LEU A 246 126.14 -11.78 44.56
N GLY A 247 126.04 -12.51 43.46
CA GLY A 247 127.18 -13.16 42.80
C GLY A 247 128.26 -12.17 42.39
N PHE A 248 127.89 -11.06 41.73
CA PHE A 248 128.80 -9.97 41.36
C PHE A 248 129.35 -9.21 42.57
N TYR A 249 128.52 -8.91 43.57
CA TYR A 249 128.96 -8.27 44.82
C TYR A 249 130.01 -9.12 45.56
N ARG A 250 129.87 -10.45 45.51
CA ARG A 250 130.84 -11.39 46.09
C ARG A 250 132.16 -11.50 45.31
N PHE A 251 132.15 -11.13 44.03
CA PHE A 251 133.35 -11.09 43.17
C PHE A 251 134.11 -9.75 43.28
N TRP A 252 133.48 -8.71 43.85
CA TRP A 252 134.06 -7.36 44.05
C TRP A 252 134.57 -7.11 45.49
N LYS A 253 134.56 -8.14 46.34
CA LYS A 253 135.18 -8.14 47.67
C LYS A 253 136.42 -9.03 47.64
#